data_AF-A0A526PR85-F1
#
_entry.id   AF-A0A526PR85-F1
#
_cell.length_a   1.000
_cell.length_b   1.000
_cell.length_c   1.000
_cell.angle_alpha   90.00
_cell.angle_beta   90.00
_cell.angle_gamma   90.00
#
_symmetry.space_group_name_H-M   'P 1'
#
loop_
_entity.id
_entity.type
_entity.pdbx_description
1 polymer ?
#
loop_
_entity_poly.entity_id
_entity_poly.type
_entity_poly.pdbx_seq_one_letter_code
_entity_poly.pdbx_strand_id
1 'polypeptide(L)'
;MTVSDLQSQKGSRKWLQLHVDTPAEAAAAVACDIVILSCEPDHNLELIRQAAPFAFLSVGMPHGAVASPDEAVRLGFAMMKRGADAVYCSHSPRFIEAM
;
A
#
# COMPACT_ATOMS: atom_id res chain seq x y z
N MET A 1 -11.76 -3.04 3.46
CA MET A 1 -10.91 -3.60 4.53
C MET A 1 -9.98 -2.49 5.02
N THR A 2 -9.77 -2.40 6.33
CA THR A 2 -9.02 -1.32 6.99
C THR A 2 -7.94 -1.89 7.91
N VAL A 3 -7.07 -1.02 8.44
CA VAL A 3 -6.09 -1.40 9.48
C VAL A 3 -6.78 -2.01 10.71
N SER A 4 -7.94 -1.48 11.12
CA SER A 4 -8.72 -2.02 12.24
C SER A 4 -9.20 -3.45 11.97
N ASP A 5 -9.63 -3.73 10.73
CA ASP A 5 -10.04 -5.08 10.33
C ASP A 5 -8.87 -6.07 10.41
N LEU A 6 -7.67 -5.64 9.97
CA LEU A 6 -6.45 -6.45 10.03
C LEU A 6 -6.03 -6.74 11.48
N GLN A 7 -6.11 -5.73 12.35
CA GLN A 7 -5.75 -5.88 13.77
C GLN A 7 -6.72 -6.81 14.51
N SER A 8 -8.03 -6.66 14.30
CA SER A 8 -9.05 -7.50 14.95
C SER A 8 -8.98 -8.98 14.54
N GLN A 9 -8.42 -9.27 13.37
CA GLN A 9 -8.28 -10.63 12.83
C GLN A 9 -6.90 -11.24 13.09
N LYS A 10 -5.99 -10.51 13.75
CA LYS A 10 -4.65 -10.99 14.07
C LYS A 10 -4.74 -12.22 14.99
N GLY A 11 -4.14 -13.33 14.55
CA GLY A 11 -4.13 -14.60 15.29
C GLY A 11 -5.31 -15.52 15.01
N SER A 12 -6.41 -15.02 14.43
CA SER A 12 -7.58 -15.83 14.04
C SER A 12 -7.64 -16.10 12.54
N ARG A 13 -7.14 -15.18 11.70
CA ARG A 13 -7.10 -15.32 10.25
C ARG A 13 -5.69 -15.05 9.70
N LYS A 14 -5.30 -15.81 8.68
CA LYS A 14 -4.15 -15.50 7.83
C LYS A 14 -4.63 -14.81 6.56
N TRP A 15 -3.99 -13.70 6.23
CA TRP A 15 -4.26 -12.96 5.01
C TRP A 15 -3.14 -13.19 4.00
N LEU A 16 -3.51 -13.29 2.72
CA LEU A 16 -2.59 -13.29 1.60
C LEU A 16 -2.45 -11.86 1.09
N GLN A 17 -1.20 -11.39 0.96
CA GLN A 17 -0.88 -10.16 0.25
C GLN A 17 -0.27 -10.53 -1.11
N LEU A 18 -0.71 -9.85 -2.17
CA LEU A 18 -0.20 -10.03 -3.53
C LEU A 18 0.35 -8.71 -4.07
N HIS A 19 1.53 -8.76 -4.69
CA HIS A 19 2.06 -7.63 -5.45
C HIS A 19 1.47 -7.61 -6.85
N VAL A 20 1.09 -6.43 -7.34
CA VAL A 20 0.52 -6.21 -8.68
C VAL A 20 1.18 -5.01 -9.33
N ASP A 21 1.44 -5.10 -10.62
CA ASP A 21 2.05 -4.05 -11.44
C ASP A 21 1.05 -3.39 -12.38
N THR A 22 -0.09 -4.05 -12.64
CA THR A 22 -1.10 -3.57 -13.58
C THR A 22 -2.52 -3.58 -13.03
N PRO A 23 -3.42 -2.74 -13.60
CA PRO A 23 -4.84 -2.76 -13.22
C PRO A 23 -5.52 -4.10 -13.50
N ALA A 24 -5.08 -4.82 -14.53
CA ALA A 24 -5.62 -6.13 -14.90
C ALA A 24 -5.29 -7.19 -13.84
N GLU A 25 -4.06 -7.20 -13.32
CA GLU A 25 -3.65 -8.08 -12.22
C GLU A 25 -4.41 -7.76 -10.94
N ALA A 26 -4.59 -6.47 -10.63
CA ALA A 26 -5.36 -6.03 -9.47
C ALA A 26 -6.83 -6.51 -9.55
N ALA A 27 -7.48 -6.36 -10.71
CA ALA A 27 -8.84 -6.84 -10.94
C ALA A 27 -8.93 -8.38 -10.81
N ALA A 28 -7.95 -9.10 -11.38
CA ALA A 28 -7.89 -10.56 -11.28
C ALA A 28 -7.69 -11.04 -9.83
N ALA A 29 -6.86 -10.35 -9.05
CA ALA A 29 -6.64 -10.64 -7.64
C ALA A 29 -7.94 -10.51 -6.83
N VAL A 30 -8.67 -9.41 -7.01
CA VAL A 30 -9.95 -9.16 -6.34
C VAL A 30 -11.01 -10.18 -6.75
N ALA A 31 -11.05 -10.58 -8.03
CA ALA A 31 -11.96 -11.63 -8.50
C ALA A 31 -11.70 -13.00 -7.83
N CYS A 32 -10.50 -13.20 -7.27
CA CYS A 32 -10.10 -14.37 -6.50
C CYS A 32 -10.11 -14.13 -4.97
N ASP A 33 -10.81 -13.10 -4.49
CA ASP A 33 -10.90 -12.70 -3.08
C ASP A 33 -9.56 -12.31 -2.41
N ILE A 34 -8.54 -11.99 -3.21
CA ILE A 34 -7.27 -11.45 -2.72
C ILE A 34 -7.37 -9.93 -2.64
N VAL A 35 -7.57 -9.44 -1.41
CA VAL A 35 -7.91 -8.05 -1.13
C VAL A 35 -6.84 -7.27 -0.36
N ILE A 36 -5.69 -7.88 -0.04
CA ILE A 36 -4.49 -7.13 0.39
C ILE A 36 -3.54 -7.09 -0.79
N LEU A 37 -3.32 -5.89 -1.32
CA LEU A 37 -2.48 -5.67 -2.49
C LEU A 37 -1.30 -4.77 -2.15
N SER A 38 -0.22 -4.95 -2.88
CA SER A 38 0.86 -3.96 -2.95
C SER A 38 1.25 -3.64 -4.37
N CYS A 39 1.72 -2.42 -4.60
CA CYS A 39 2.27 -2.01 -5.89
C CYS A 39 3.36 -0.97 -5.71
N GLU A 40 4.11 -0.73 -6.79
CA GLU A 40 5.04 0.39 -6.86
C GLU A 40 4.29 1.73 -7.05
N PRO A 41 4.87 2.88 -6.67
CA PRO A 41 4.27 4.20 -6.79
C PRO A 41 4.43 4.76 -8.21
N ASP A 42 4.26 3.93 -9.23
CA ASP A 42 4.46 4.31 -10.62
C ASP A 42 3.19 4.89 -11.27
N HIS A 43 3.18 5.05 -12.59
CA HIS A 43 2.05 5.58 -13.34
C HIS A 43 0.77 4.71 -13.29
N ASN A 44 0.85 3.46 -12.84
CA ASN A 44 -0.30 2.57 -12.74
C ASN A 44 -1.04 2.66 -11.42
N LEU A 45 -0.47 3.29 -10.38
CA LEU A 45 -1.05 3.33 -9.03
C LEU A 45 -2.54 3.73 -9.02
N GLU A 46 -2.88 4.84 -9.68
CA GLU A 46 -4.26 5.34 -9.72
C GLU A 46 -5.20 4.39 -10.47
N LEU A 47 -4.72 3.74 -11.53
CA LEU A 47 -5.48 2.77 -12.31
C LEU A 47 -5.67 1.45 -11.53
N ILE A 48 -4.65 1.01 -10.79
CA ILE A 48 -4.72 -0.13 -9.86
C ILE A 48 -5.75 0.15 -8.77
N ARG A 49 -5.71 1.36 -8.17
CA ARG A 49 -6.69 1.79 -7.18
C ARG A 49 -8.11 1.73 -7.73
N GLN A 50 -8.33 2.20 -8.96
CA GLN A 50 -9.63 2.17 -9.63
C GLN A 50 -10.11 0.75 -9.95
N ALA A 51 -9.19 -0.15 -10.34
CA ALA A 51 -9.52 -1.54 -10.65
C ALA A 51 -9.86 -2.37 -9.40
N ALA A 52 -9.29 -2.03 -8.26
CA ALA A 52 -9.48 -2.75 -7.01
C ALA A 52 -9.95 -1.84 -5.86
N PRO A 53 -11.06 -1.09 -5.96
CA PRO A 53 -11.40 0.05 -5.09
C PRO A 53 -11.68 -0.30 -3.61
N PHE A 54 -11.91 -1.58 -3.31
CA PHE A 54 -12.18 -2.06 -1.94
C PHE A 54 -11.01 -2.83 -1.31
N ALA A 55 -9.97 -3.13 -2.10
CA ALA A 55 -8.76 -3.77 -1.61
C ALA A 55 -7.97 -2.80 -0.72
N PHE A 56 -7.25 -3.35 0.26
CA PHE A 56 -6.28 -2.61 1.05
C PHE A 56 -4.97 -2.52 0.25
N LEU A 57 -4.60 -1.32 -0.20
CA LEU A 57 -3.49 -1.10 -1.11
C LEU A 57 -2.29 -0.46 -0.40
N SER A 58 -1.20 -1.22 -0.29
CA SER A 58 0.06 -0.75 0.31
C SER A 58 1.07 -0.39 -0.78
N VAL A 59 1.58 0.82 -0.77
CA VAL A 59 2.50 1.31 -1.82
C VAL A 59 3.94 1.32 -1.34
N GLY A 60 4.86 0.86 -2.19
CA GLY A 60 6.29 0.87 -1.89
C GLY A 60 6.87 2.27 -1.93
N MET A 61 7.63 2.65 -0.90
CA MET A 61 8.50 3.82 -0.99
C MET A 61 9.79 3.42 -1.74
N PRO A 62 10.14 4.08 -2.86
CA PRO A 62 11.34 3.73 -3.60
C PRO A 62 12.58 4.00 -2.73
N HIS A 63 13.53 3.07 -2.75
CA HIS A 63 14.74 3.19 -1.94
C HIS A 63 15.53 4.44 -2.34
N GLY A 64 15.93 5.24 -1.34
CA GLY A 64 16.64 6.50 -1.57
C GLY A 64 15.78 7.68 -2.06
N ALA A 65 14.45 7.53 -2.15
CA ALA A 65 13.56 8.62 -2.56
C ALA A 65 13.48 9.78 -1.56
N VAL A 66 13.84 9.53 -0.29
CA VAL A 66 13.81 10.51 0.79
C VAL A 66 15.09 10.40 1.62
N ALA A 67 15.58 11.52 2.12
CA ALA A 67 16.79 11.62 2.94
C ALA A 67 16.51 12.13 4.36
N SER A 68 15.28 12.56 4.65
CA SER A 68 14.86 13.06 5.96
C SER A 68 13.45 12.61 6.38
N PRO A 69 13.11 12.61 7.68
CA PRO A 69 11.77 12.31 8.17
C PRO A 69 10.69 13.20 7.54
N ASP A 70 10.94 14.51 7.40
CA ASP A 70 10.00 15.46 6.80
C ASP A 70 9.68 15.12 5.33
N GLU A 71 10.68 14.65 4.58
CA GLU A 71 10.47 14.17 3.21
C GLU A 71 9.66 12.88 3.18
N ALA A 72 9.87 11.97 4.14
CA ALA A 72 9.07 10.76 4.27
C ALA A 72 7.61 11.08 4.55
N VAL A 73 7.32 12.03 5.45
CA VAL A 73 5.95 12.52 5.71
C VAL A 73 5.32 13.11 4.46
N ARG A 74 6.05 13.98 3.73
CA ARG A 74 5.57 14.55 2.46
C ARG A 74 5.24 13.46 1.43
N LEU A 75 6.09 12.44 1.31
CA LEU A 75 5.85 11.30 0.43
C LEU A 75 4.62 10.50 0.87
N GLY A 76 4.47 10.23 2.16
CA GLY A 76 3.30 9.54 2.72
C GLY A 76 1.99 10.23 2.32
N PHE A 77 1.90 11.55 2.52
CA PHE A 77 0.75 12.33 2.07
C PHE A 77 0.56 12.32 0.55
N ALA A 78 1.64 12.34 -0.24
CA ALA A 78 1.55 12.24 -1.69
C ALA A 78 0.98 10.88 -2.12
N MET A 79 1.39 9.78 -1.50
CA MET A 79 0.87 8.44 -1.84
C MET A 79 -0.59 8.27 -1.41
N MET A 80 -0.97 8.78 -0.24
CA MET A 80 -2.36 8.78 0.21
C MET A 80 -3.28 9.52 -0.78
N LYS A 81 -2.83 10.68 -1.30
CA LYS A 81 -3.59 11.42 -2.33
C LYS A 81 -3.79 10.64 -3.63
N ARG A 82 -2.88 9.72 -3.94
CA ARG A 82 -2.93 8.85 -5.13
C ARG A 82 -3.74 7.57 -4.89
N GLY A 83 -4.21 7.34 -3.66
CA GLY A 83 -5.10 6.23 -3.30
C GLY A 83 -4.46 5.11 -2.49
N ALA A 84 -3.24 5.30 -1.98
CA ALA A 84 -2.60 4.35 -1.07
C ALA A 84 -3.31 4.33 0.30
N ASP A 85 -3.58 3.13 0.83
CA ASP A 85 -4.08 2.94 2.20
C ASP A 85 -2.94 2.81 3.21
N ALA A 86 -1.75 2.41 2.74
CA ALA A 86 -0.52 2.32 3.53
C ALA A 86 0.72 2.54 2.65
N VAL A 87 1.85 2.83 3.29
CA VAL A 87 3.17 2.89 2.66
C VAL A 87 4.10 1.92 3.38
N TYR A 88 4.82 1.08 2.63
CA TYR A 88 5.92 0.27 3.18
C TYR A 88 7.27 0.81 2.73
N CYS A 89 8.27 0.77 3.60
CA CYS A 89 9.60 1.28 3.30
C CYS A 89 10.70 0.50 4.02
N SER A 90 11.93 0.62 3.52
CA SER A 90 13.13 0.04 4.15
C SER A 90 13.86 0.99 5.10
N HIS A 91 13.20 2.07 5.55
CA HIS A 91 13.83 3.07 6.43
C HIS A 91 13.85 2.63 7.89
N SER A 92 14.67 3.31 8.70
CA SER A 92 14.74 3.07 10.14
C SER A 92 13.47 3.55 10.85
N PRO A 93 13.22 3.08 12.09
CA PRO A 93 12.09 3.55 12.90
C PRO A 93 11.99 5.07 13.02
N ARG A 94 13.12 5.81 13.01
CA ARG A 94 13.14 7.28 13.02
C ARG A 94 12.31 7.92 11.89
N PHE A 95 12.27 7.30 10.72
CA PHE A 95 11.46 7.78 9.60
C PHE A 95 10.02 7.31 9.72
N ILE A 96 9.82 6.06 10.17
CA ILE A 96 8.50 5.44 10.31
C ILE A 96 7.67 6.16 11.39
N GLU A 97 8.27 6.50 12.54
CA GLU A 97 7.61 7.20 13.64
C GLU A 97 7.21 8.64 13.30
N ALA A 98 7.82 9.24 12.28
CA ALA A 98 7.45 10.57 11.82
C ALA A 98 6.21 10.56 10.92
N MET A 99 5.94 9.43 10.25
CA MET A 99 4.80 9.23 9.33
C MET A 99 3.56 8.78 10.08
#